data_AF-A0A963DYD4-F1
#
_entry.id   AF-A0A963DYD4-F1
#
_cell.length_a   1.000
_cell.length_b   1.000
_cell.length_c   1.000
_cell.angle_alpha   90.00
_cell.angle_beta   90.00
_cell.angle_gamma   90.00
#
_symmetry.space_group_name_H-M   'P 1'
#
loop_
_entity.id
_entity.type
_entity.pdbx_description
1 polymer ?
#
loop_
_entity_poly.entity_id
_entity_poly.type
_entity_poly.pdbx_seq_one_letter_code
_entity_poly.pdbx_strand_id
1 'polypeptide(L)'
;MILFQTFGLFMLAGLLGVPLVYGLLLATATMIWFKDLGHPLTSVFLSYIGGVEPFVLIAVPLFMLAGEILSRGGVGMRIVTFATKLLGFLPGGLGIATVTSCLIFGGVSGSAIADTAAIGSVMTPAM
;
A
#
# COMPACT_ATOMS: atom_id res chain seq x y z
N MET A 1 1.01 -15.86 -23.27
CA MET A 1 -0.43 -15.54 -23.49
C MET A 1 -1.21 -15.46 -22.17
N ILE A 2 -1.13 -16.46 -21.29
CA ILE A 2 -1.86 -16.48 -20.00
C ILE A 2 -1.57 -15.24 -19.15
N LEU A 3 -0.31 -14.86 -18.97
CA LEU A 3 0.08 -13.69 -18.17
C LEU A 3 -0.64 -12.39 -18.60
N PHE A 4 -0.70 -12.14 -19.91
CA PHE A 4 -1.36 -10.95 -20.45
C PHE A 4 -2.88 -10.99 -20.22
N GLN A 5 -3.49 -12.16 -20.31
CA GLN A 5 -4.92 -12.35 -20.04
C GLN A 5 -5.25 -12.17 -18.56
N THR A 6 -4.45 -12.74 -17.65
CA THR A 6 -4.60 -12.56 -16.20
C THR A 6 -4.45 -11.10 -15.80
N PHE A 7 -3.43 -10.43 -16.33
CA PHE A 7 -3.18 -9.01 -16.05
C PHE A 7 -4.31 -8.12 -16.60
N GLY A 8 -4.81 -8.42 -17.81
CA GLY A 8 -5.95 -7.72 -18.39
C GLY A 8 -7.21 -7.83 -17.53
N LEU A 9 -7.54 -9.03 -17.04
CA LEU A 9 -8.70 -9.23 -16.17
C LEU A 9 -8.54 -8.53 -14.81
N PHE A 10 -7.33 -8.58 -14.24
CA PHE A 10 -7.00 -7.87 -13.01
C PHE A 10 -7.18 -6.35 -13.15
N MET A 11 -6.67 -5.76 -14.24
CA MET A 11 -6.86 -4.34 -14.54
C MET A 11 -8.34 -3.98 -14.70
N LEU A 12 -9.12 -4.84 -15.37
CA LEU A 12 -10.55 -4.62 -15.56
C LEU A 12 -11.32 -4.67 -14.24
N ALA A 13 -10.99 -5.62 -13.35
CA ALA A 13 -11.53 -5.68 -11.99
C ALA A 13 -11.15 -4.43 -11.17
N GLY A 14 -9.91 -3.96 -11.30
CA GLY A 14 -9.45 -2.72 -10.67
C GLY A 14 -10.20 -1.48 -11.16
N LEU A 15 -10.46 -1.37 -12.47
CA LEU A 15 -11.25 -0.29 -13.06
C LEU A 15 -12.72 -0.31 -12.61
N LEU A 16 -13.27 -1.50 -12.31
CA LEU A 16 -14.60 -1.67 -11.71
C LEU A 16 -14.63 -1.35 -10.20
N GLY A 17 -13.50 -0.97 -9.60
CA GLY A 17 -13.41 -0.63 -8.18
C GLY A 17 -13.39 -1.85 -7.25
N VAL A 18 -13.10 -3.05 -7.76
CA VAL A 18 -12.99 -4.25 -6.94
C VAL A 18 -11.74 -4.12 -6.05
N PRO A 19 -11.82 -4.38 -4.73
CA PRO A 19 -10.65 -4.34 -3.87
C PRO A 19 -9.55 -5.28 -4.35
N LEU A 20 -8.30 -4.84 -4.22
CA LEU A 20 -7.13 -5.45 -4.88
C LEU A 20 -6.99 -6.95 -4.62
N VAL A 21 -7.28 -7.39 -3.38
CA VAL A 21 -7.24 -8.81 -2.98
C VAL A 21 -8.26 -9.64 -3.76
N TYR A 22 -9.49 -9.17 -3.89
CA TYR A 22 -10.54 -9.87 -4.65
C TYR A 22 -10.26 -9.82 -6.15
N GLY A 23 -9.69 -8.71 -6.65
CA GLY A 23 -9.26 -8.61 -8.05
C GLY A 23 -8.21 -9.65 -8.41
N LEU A 24 -7.19 -9.83 -7.57
CA LEU A 24 -6.15 -10.86 -7.73
C LEU A 24 -6.72 -12.27 -7.67
N LEU A 25 -7.58 -12.56 -6.68
CA LEU A 25 -8.22 -13.87 -6.53
C LEU A 25 -9.10 -14.21 -7.73
N LEU A 26 -9.95 -13.28 -8.18
CA LEU A 26 -10.82 -13.50 -9.34
C LEU A 26 -10.00 -13.69 -10.61
N ALA A 27 -8.99 -12.85 -10.86
CA ALA A 27 -8.14 -12.96 -12.05
C ALA A 27 -7.39 -14.30 -12.11
N THR A 28 -6.87 -14.77 -10.98
CA THR A 28 -6.14 -16.04 -10.91
C THR A 28 -7.08 -17.25 -10.97
N ALA A 29 -8.19 -17.25 -10.20
CA ALA A 29 -9.15 -18.35 -10.17
C ALA A 29 -9.83 -18.56 -11.52
N THR A 30 -10.26 -17.49 -12.18
CA THR A 30 -10.88 -17.58 -13.52
C THR A 30 -9.90 -18.14 -14.55
N MET A 31 -8.63 -17.73 -14.52
CA MET A 31 -7.63 -18.25 -15.46
C MET A 31 -7.30 -19.71 -15.23
N ILE A 32 -7.23 -20.16 -13.97
CA ILE A 32 -7.06 -21.58 -13.64
C ILE A 32 -8.23 -22.41 -14.21
N TRP A 33 -9.45 -21.87 -14.12
CA TRP A 33 -10.67 -22.51 -14.62
C TRP A 33 -10.76 -22.54 -16.15
N PHE A 34 -10.57 -21.39 -16.82
CA PHE A 34 -10.72 -21.28 -18.29
C PHE A 34 -9.61 -21.97 -19.10
N LYS A 35 -8.44 -22.17 -18.51
CA LYS A 35 -7.30 -22.79 -19.19
C LYS A 35 -7.10 -24.26 -18.79
N ASP A 36 -8.02 -24.83 -18.00
CA ASP A 36 -7.97 -26.20 -17.52
C ASP A 36 -6.56 -26.60 -17.05
N LEU A 37 -5.92 -25.78 -16.20
CA LEU A 37 -4.54 -26.05 -15.75
C LEU A 37 -4.41 -27.31 -14.88
N GLY A 38 -5.51 -28.04 -14.63
CA GLY A 38 -5.49 -29.29 -13.86
C GLY A 38 -5.02 -29.13 -12.42
N HIS A 39 -4.97 -27.90 -11.91
CA HIS A 39 -4.54 -27.64 -10.54
C HIS A 39 -5.59 -28.16 -9.56
N PRO A 40 -5.23 -29.11 -8.67
CA PRO A 40 -6.12 -29.54 -7.60
C PRO A 40 -6.53 -28.32 -6.77
N LEU A 41 -7.81 -28.25 -6.38
CA LEU A 41 -8.29 -27.17 -5.50
C LEU A 41 -7.44 -27.07 -4.22
N THR A 42 -6.95 -28.20 -3.73
CA THR A 42 -6.04 -28.29 -2.58
C THR A 42 -4.73 -27.53 -2.79
N SER A 43 -4.12 -27.59 -3.97
CA SER A 43 -2.90 -26.84 -4.29
C SER A 43 -3.15 -25.34 -4.28
N VAL A 44 -4.30 -24.89 -4.80
CA VAL A 44 -4.67 -23.47 -4.78
C VAL A 44 -4.84 -22.96 -3.35
N PHE A 45 -5.51 -23.73 -2.49
CA PHE A 45 -5.66 -23.40 -1.07
C PHE A 45 -4.32 -23.39 -0.32
N LEU A 46 -3.44 -24.35 -0.58
CA LEU A 46 -2.10 -24.41 0.01
C LEU A 46 -1.24 -23.22 -0.43
N SER A 47 -1.29 -22.83 -1.70
CA SER A 47 -0.60 -21.63 -2.19
C SER A 47 -1.17 -20.35 -1.59
N TYR A 48 -2.49 -20.26 -1.39
CA TYR A 48 -3.12 -19.12 -0.72
C TYR A 48 -2.65 -19.00 0.73
N ILE A 49 -2.69 -20.10 1.50
CA ILE A 49 -2.24 -20.12 2.90
C ILE A 49 -0.73 -19.85 2.99
N GLY A 50 0.07 -20.44 2.09
CA GLY A 50 1.52 -20.21 2.04
C GLY A 50 1.90 -18.77 1.68
N GLY A 51 1.03 -18.03 0.99
CA GLY A 51 1.21 -16.60 0.72
C GLY A 51 0.90 -15.70 1.92
N VAL A 52 0.20 -16.20 2.94
CA VAL A 52 -0.04 -15.45 4.18
C VAL A 52 1.17 -15.61 5.10
N GLU A 53 2.14 -14.71 4.94
CA GLU A 53 3.35 -14.76 5.76
C GLU A 53 3.10 -14.18 7.18
N PRO A 54 3.44 -14.92 8.25
CA PRO A 54 3.32 -14.43 9.62
C PRO A 54 4.10 -13.13 9.88
N PHE A 55 5.21 -12.94 9.16
CA PHE A 55 6.00 -11.72 9.24
C PHE A 55 5.19 -10.49 8.85
N VAL A 56 4.47 -10.55 7.71
CA VAL A 56 3.65 -9.43 7.22
C VAL A 56 2.50 -9.15 8.19
N LEU A 57 1.87 -10.19 8.74
CA LEU A 57 0.78 -10.07 9.71
C LEU A 57 1.17 -9.31 10.98
N ILE A 58 2.42 -9.49 11.44
CA ILE A 58 2.95 -8.81 12.63
C ILE A 58 3.55 -7.44 12.27
N ALA A 59 4.18 -7.34 11.10
CA ALA A 59 4.81 -6.11 10.62
C ALA A 59 3.80 -4.98 10.43
N VAL A 60 2.62 -5.24 9.85
CA VAL A 60 1.61 -4.20 9.59
C VAL A 60 1.17 -3.49 10.89
N PRO A 61 0.75 -4.18 11.97
CA PRO A 61 0.44 -3.54 13.25
C PRO A 61 1.64 -2.82 13.88
N LEU A 62 2.84 -3.40 13.83
CA LEU A 62 4.04 -2.77 14.39
C LEU A 62 4.42 -1.49 13.64
N PHE A 63 4.30 -1.47 12.31
CA PHE A 63 4.52 -0.26 11.51
C PHE A 63 3.46 0.80 11.78
N MET A 64 2.19 0.42 11.96
CA MET A 64 1.15 1.35 12.39
C MET A 64 1.45 1.92 13.77
N LEU A 65 1.83 1.08 14.75
CA LEU A 65 2.18 1.52 16.10
C LEU A 65 3.40 2.46 16.08
N ALA A 66 4.45 2.11 15.32
CA ALA A 66 5.62 2.95 15.15
C ALA A 66 5.23 4.30 14.51
N GLY A 67 4.38 4.27 13.47
CA GLY A 67 3.87 5.48 12.85
C GLY A 67 3.12 6.39 13.82
N GLU A 68 2.26 5.81 14.66
CA GLU A 68 1.52 6.54 15.71
C GLU A 68 2.46 7.12 16.78
N ILE A 69 3.47 6.36 17.22
CA ILE A 69 4.50 6.84 18.16
C ILE A 69 5.26 8.02 17.55
N LEU A 70 5.66 7.94 16.28
CA LEU A 70 6.40 9.02 15.62
C LEU A 70 5.54 10.26 15.37
N SER A 71 4.24 10.07 15.06
CA SER A 71 3.28 11.16 14.95
C SER A 71 3.12 11.88 16.30
N ARG A 72 2.80 11.14 17.37
CA ARG A 72 2.65 11.69 18.73
C ARG A 72 3.95 12.26 19.30
N GLY A 73 5.09 11.70 18.93
CA GLY A 73 6.42 12.21 19.28
C GLY A 73 6.81 13.50 18.56
N GLY A 74 5.98 14.01 17.66
CA GLY A 74 6.20 15.26 16.93
C GLY A 74 7.21 15.14 15.79
N VAL A 75 7.68 13.93 15.47
CA VAL A 75 8.61 13.71 14.35
C VAL A 75 7.92 14.00 13.02
N GLY A 76 6.68 13.51 12.85
CA GLY A 76 5.86 13.79 11.66
C GLY A 76 5.72 15.29 11.41
N MET A 77 5.36 16.07 12.44
CA MET A 77 5.25 17.53 12.36
C MET A 77 6.58 18.22 12.01
N ARG A 78 7.71 17.75 12.54
CA ARG A 78 9.04 18.29 12.20
C ARG A 78 9.39 18.05 10.74
N ILE A 79 9.12 16.85 10.23
CA ILE A 79 9.36 16.48 8.82
C ILE A 79 8.46 17.30 7.89
N VAL A 80 7.18 17.44 8.22
CA VAL A 80 6.23 18.27 7.47
C VAL A 80 6.69 19.72 7.45
N THR A 81 7.05 20.29 8.60
CA THR A 81 7.51 21.68 8.68
C THR A 81 8.79 21.89 7.86
N PHE A 82 9.70 20.93 7.88
CA PHE A 82 10.92 20.96 7.06
C PHE A 82 10.58 20.95 5.56
N ALA A 83 9.72 20.03 5.12
CA ALA A 83 9.29 19.94 3.72
C ALA A 83 8.56 21.20 3.25
N THR A 84 7.66 21.75 4.07
CA THR A 84 6.94 23.00 3.79
C THR A 84 7.90 24.18 3.68
N LYS A 85 8.94 24.26 4.51
CA LYS A 85 9.96 25.31 4.38
C LYS A 85 10.83 25.13 3.13
N LEU A 86 11.06 23.90 2.70
CA LEU A 86 11.89 23.59 1.54
C LEU A 86 11.18 23.87 0.22
N LEU A 87 9.90 23.48 0.10
CA LEU A 87 9.17 23.44 -1.18
C LEU A 87 7.75 24.01 -1.11
N GLY A 88 7.27 24.46 0.07
CA GLY A 88 5.90 24.94 0.25
C GLY A 88 5.59 26.27 -0.44
N PHE A 89 6.60 26.97 -0.97
CA PHE A 89 6.41 28.20 -1.77
C PHE A 89 5.93 27.92 -3.21
N LEU A 90 5.99 26.67 -3.66
CA LEU A 90 5.52 26.28 -4.99
C LEU A 90 3.98 26.27 -5.05
N PRO A 91 3.37 26.51 -6.21
CA PRO A 91 1.92 26.39 -6.38
C PRO A 91 1.47 24.95 -6.08
N GLY A 92 0.45 24.80 -5.23
CA GLY A 92 0.09 23.50 -4.65
C GLY A 92 0.98 23.07 -3.47
N GLY A 93 1.64 24.03 -2.81
CA GLY A 93 2.67 23.82 -1.79
C GLY A 93 2.31 22.86 -0.67
N LEU A 94 1.03 22.76 -0.28
CA LEU A 94 0.57 21.77 0.70
C LEU A 94 0.74 20.33 0.19
N GLY A 95 0.31 20.05 -1.05
CA GLY A 95 0.46 18.73 -1.66
C GLY A 95 1.93 18.38 -1.94
N ILE A 96 2.72 19.35 -2.39
CA ILE A 96 4.16 19.17 -2.62
C ILE A 96 4.88 18.89 -1.29
N ALA A 97 4.53 19.60 -0.22
CA ALA A 97 5.05 19.33 1.11
C ALA A 97 4.66 17.93 1.59
N THR A 98 3.40 17.50 1.42
CA THR A 98 2.96 16.12 1.78
C THR A 98 3.78 15.07 1.06
N VAL A 99 3.90 15.16 -0.27
CA VAL A 99 4.63 14.17 -1.07
C VAL A 99 6.11 14.14 -0.67
N THR A 100 6.71 15.31 -0.43
CA THR A 100 8.11 15.41 0.02
C THR A 100 8.30 14.84 1.42
N SER A 101 7.38 15.09 2.35
CA SER A 101 7.40 14.51 3.69
C SER A 101 7.27 12.99 3.65
N CYS A 102 6.35 12.46 2.84
CA CYS A 102 6.22 11.02 2.62
C CYS A 102 7.49 10.45 1.98
N LEU A 103 8.14 11.16 1.06
CA LEU A 103 9.38 10.70 0.44
C LEU A 103 10.55 10.64 1.44
N ILE A 104 10.70 11.66 2.29
CA ILE A 104 11.73 11.69 3.34
C ILE A 104 11.47 10.58 4.37
N PHE A 105 10.22 10.47 4.83
CA PHE A 105 9.85 9.50 5.85
C PHE A 105 9.90 8.06 5.33
N GLY A 106 9.36 7.84 4.12
CA GLY A 106 9.40 6.56 3.41
C GLY A 106 10.79 6.10 3.04
N GLY A 107 11.73 7.03 2.78
CA GLY A 107 13.14 6.72 2.58
C GLY A 107 13.82 6.12 3.83
N VAL A 108 13.31 6.42 5.03
CA VAL A 108 13.81 5.88 6.30
C VAL A 108 12.98 4.66 6.75
N SER A 109 11.66 4.71 6.58
CA SER A 109 10.73 3.70 7.07
C SER A 109 10.63 2.48 6.14
N GLY A 110 10.82 2.67 4.83
CA GLY A 110 10.59 1.65 3.79
C GLY A 110 9.14 1.15 3.71
N SER A 111 8.19 1.82 4.37
CA SER A 111 6.83 1.30 4.58
C SER A 111 5.76 2.36 4.34
N ALA A 112 5.00 2.18 3.25
CA ALA A 112 3.88 3.06 2.91
C ALA A 112 2.79 3.11 4.01
N ILE A 113 2.64 2.04 4.79
CA ILE A 113 1.68 1.96 5.90
C ILE A 113 2.15 2.83 7.06
N ALA A 114 3.44 2.82 7.37
CA ALA A 114 4.02 3.69 8.39
C ALA A 114 3.90 5.16 7.97
N ASP A 115 4.16 5.47 6.70
CA ASP A 115 4.06 6.84 6.16
C ASP A 115 2.64 7.38 6.28
N THR A 116 1.63 6.56 5.94
CA THR A 116 0.22 6.94 6.05
C THR A 116 -0.19 7.16 7.51
N ALA A 117 0.27 6.31 8.44
CA ALA A 117 0.00 6.47 9.87
C ALA A 117 0.66 7.71 10.47
N ALA A 118 1.92 7.99 10.11
CA ALA A 118 2.71 9.06 10.71
C ALA A 118 2.48 10.44 10.06
N ILE A 119 2.55 10.52 8.73
CA ILE A 119 2.42 11.77 7.98
C ILE A 119 0.95 12.06 7.67
N GLY A 120 0.18 11.02 7.31
CA GLY A 120 -1.24 11.17 7.02
C GLY A 120 -2.04 11.68 8.22
N SER A 121 -1.75 11.22 9.44
CA SER A 121 -2.41 11.74 10.66
C SER A 121 -2.14 13.22 10.91
N VAL A 122 -0.99 13.73 10.48
CA VAL A 122 -0.59 15.14 10.59
C VAL A 122 -1.18 16.00 9.47
N MET A 123 -1.19 15.49 8.24
CA MET A 123 -1.57 16.26 7.06
C MET A 123 -3.07 16.24 6.77
N THR A 124 -3.79 15.16 7.09
CA THR A 124 -5.24 15.05 6.78
C THR A 124 -6.08 16.18 7.38
N PRO A 125 -5.85 16.65 8.62
CA PRO A 125 -6.60 17.79 9.16
C PRO A 125 -6.23 19.15 8.51
N ALA A 126 -5.07 19.24 7.86
CA ALA A 126 -4.58 20.47 7.24
C ALA A 126 -4.90 20.56 5.73
N MET A 127 -5.31 19.43 5.12
CA MET A 127 -5.75 19.29 3.73
C MET A 127 -7.25 19.50 3.59
#